data_AF-A0A5D2X8V5-F1
#
_entry.id   AF-A0A5D2X8V5-F1
#
_cell.length_a   1.000
_cell.length_b   1.000
_cell.length_c   1.000
_cell.angle_alpha   90.00
_cell.angle_beta   90.00
_cell.angle_gamma   90.00
#
_symmetry.space_group_name_H-M   'P 1'
#
loop_
_entity.id
_entity.type
_entity.pdbx_description
1 polymer ?
#
loop_
_entity_poly.entity_id
_entity_poly.type
_entity_poly.pdbx_seq_one_letter_code
_entity_poly.pdbx_strand_id
1 'polypeptide(L)'
;MGITAKVFCAGTADTKLDELHFLSQSVGSSLTTFSNSSSSKVEVVIVDVSAGQKETESSGDFKFVTRKELLLCYSESVGGNPIALPDDRGEAVDIMSKALQHFIKKAHADGVLAGAIGLGGSGGTSLLSSAFRSLPVGVPKLIVSTVASGQTEPYVGTSDLVLFPSIVDICGINSVSRVVLSNAAAAFSGMVIGKLEKFQESRNEGKKCTVGITMFGVTTPCVNVVNERLKKEGYETLIFHATGVGGKTMESLVREGYIQGVLDITTTEVADYVVGGVMACDSSRFDVIIEKKIPLVLSVGALDMVNFGAKDTIPSHFQQRKIHIHNAQVSLMRTTVDENKKFAAFIADKLNKSSSKIVVCLPQKGVSLLDASEKPFYDPEATGTLLNELQRLIQISEDCQVKAYPYHINDPEFAKALVESFMEICSKNPTDSSLPQVASCESSQDLQKGHDYSMNSSSSGTLTYSPSNFPDARPETLQRTQGILQQLRDQISKGLTIVGAGAGTGISAKFEEAGGVDLIVLYNSGRFRMAGRGSLAGLLPFADANAIVLEMANEVLPVSCGKGSACSRWSMWN
;
A
#
# COMPACT_ATOMS: atom_id res chain seq x y z
N MET A 1 27.13 -25.03 12.78
CA MET A 1 25.98 -24.64 13.63
C MET A 1 24.99 -23.92 12.72
N GLY A 2 23.77 -24.42 12.58
CA GLY A 2 22.76 -23.78 11.71
C GLY A 2 22.42 -22.37 12.22
N ILE A 3 22.22 -21.44 11.30
CA ILE A 3 21.79 -20.07 11.61
C ILE A 3 20.35 -20.14 12.15
N THR A 4 20.15 -19.83 13.43
CA THR A 4 18.81 -19.76 14.03
C THR A 4 18.09 -18.53 13.51
N ALA A 5 16.92 -18.74 12.89
CA ALA A 5 16.03 -17.67 12.46
C ALA A 5 15.50 -16.87 13.66
N LYS A 6 15.46 -15.54 13.55
CA LYS A 6 15.05 -14.62 14.61
C LYS A 6 13.93 -13.71 14.14
N VAL A 7 12.96 -13.47 15.00
CA VAL A 7 12.00 -12.38 14.85
C VAL A 7 12.29 -11.30 15.88
N PHE A 8 12.19 -10.04 15.47
CA PHE A 8 12.40 -8.91 16.38
C PHE A 8 11.05 -8.26 16.73
N CYS A 9 10.76 -8.20 18.03
CA CYS A 9 9.63 -7.47 18.60
C CYS A 9 10.13 -6.11 19.10
N ALA A 10 9.86 -5.04 18.36
CA ALA A 10 10.40 -3.71 18.63
C ALA A 10 9.36 -2.75 19.23
N GLY A 11 9.78 -1.95 20.21
CA GLY A 11 8.93 -0.93 20.84
C GLY A 11 9.68 -0.07 21.85
N THR A 12 9.07 1.04 22.27
CA THR A 12 9.62 1.93 23.29
C THR A 12 9.34 1.35 24.68
N ALA A 13 10.28 0.56 25.20
CA ALA A 13 10.12 -0.14 26.48
C ALA A 13 9.92 0.81 27.67
N ASP A 14 10.49 2.01 27.64
CA ASP A 14 10.33 3.04 28.67
C ASP A 14 8.86 3.34 29.02
N THR A 15 7.98 3.23 28.03
CA THR A 15 6.57 3.60 28.07
C THR A 15 5.61 2.44 27.79
N LYS A 16 6.07 1.35 27.16
CA LYS A 16 5.21 0.25 26.66
C LYS A 16 5.80 -1.13 26.91
N LEU A 17 6.56 -1.31 27.99
CA LEU A 17 7.23 -2.58 28.29
C LEU A 17 6.22 -3.73 28.45
N ASP A 18 5.12 -3.50 29.16
CA ASP A 18 4.14 -4.55 29.45
C ASP A 18 3.45 -5.04 28.17
N GLU A 19 3.09 -4.12 27.27
CA GLU A 19 2.48 -4.42 25.98
C GLU A 19 3.45 -5.08 25.01
N LEU A 20 4.71 -4.63 25.00
CA LEU A 20 5.78 -5.24 24.21
C LEU A 20 6.08 -6.66 24.68
N HIS A 21 6.13 -6.88 25.99
CA HIS A 21 6.31 -8.20 26.57
C HIS A 21 5.12 -9.11 26.23
N PHE A 22 3.88 -8.63 26.38
CA PHE A 22 2.69 -9.38 26.02
C PHE A 22 2.65 -9.77 24.53
N LEU A 23 3.00 -8.83 23.64
CA LEU A 23 3.09 -9.09 22.21
C LEU A 23 4.15 -10.16 21.91
N SER A 24 5.34 -10.04 22.51
CA SER A 24 6.46 -10.96 22.30
C SER A 24 6.14 -12.37 22.78
N GLN A 25 5.47 -12.50 23.94
CA GLN A 25 4.97 -13.77 24.46
C GLN A 25 3.92 -14.40 23.52
N SER A 26 3.00 -13.58 23.00
CA SER A 26 1.96 -14.05 22.06
C SER A 26 2.57 -14.51 20.73
N VAL A 27 3.62 -13.83 20.24
CA VAL A 27 4.37 -14.22 19.04
C VAL A 27 5.10 -15.55 19.28
N GLY A 28 5.84 -15.68 20.40
CA GLY A 28 6.55 -16.92 20.72
C GLY A 28 5.62 -18.14 20.84
N SER A 29 4.47 -17.97 21.50
CA SER A 29 3.43 -19.00 21.60
C SER A 29 2.86 -19.39 20.24
N SER A 30 2.54 -18.40 19.40
CA SER A 30 1.97 -18.62 18.07
C SER A 30 2.96 -19.28 17.11
N LEU A 31 4.23 -18.87 17.10
CA LEU A 31 5.30 -19.52 16.32
C LEU A 31 5.49 -20.98 16.69
N THR A 32 5.42 -21.29 17.99
CA THR A 32 5.51 -22.68 18.48
C THR A 32 4.28 -23.49 18.06
N THR A 33 3.11 -22.88 18.06
CA THR A 33 1.85 -23.54 17.68
C THR A 33 1.75 -23.81 16.18
N PHE A 34 2.23 -22.89 15.35
CA PHE A 34 2.13 -23.00 13.89
C PHE A 34 3.27 -23.80 13.25
N SER A 35 4.38 -24.03 13.95
CA SER A 35 5.47 -24.83 13.39
C SER A 35 5.11 -26.32 13.42
N ASN A 36 4.95 -26.90 12.23
CA ASN A 36 4.58 -28.32 12.08
C ASN A 36 5.77 -29.28 12.32
N SER A 37 7.01 -28.78 12.23
CA SER A 37 8.23 -29.57 12.35
C SER A 37 9.20 -28.97 13.39
N SER A 38 9.90 -29.86 14.10
CA SER A 38 10.95 -29.50 15.07
C SER A 38 12.19 -28.83 14.45
N SER A 39 12.19 -28.59 13.13
CA SER A 39 13.38 -28.22 12.35
C SER A 39 13.62 -26.71 12.26
N SER A 40 12.60 -25.86 12.44
CA SER A 40 12.74 -24.40 12.29
C SER A 40 12.46 -23.68 13.62
N LYS A 41 13.40 -23.79 14.58
CA LYS A 41 13.30 -23.05 15.83
C LYS A 41 13.49 -21.55 15.55
N VAL A 42 12.39 -20.78 15.60
CA VAL A 42 12.41 -19.32 15.49
C VAL A 42 12.58 -18.71 16.87
N GLU A 43 13.62 -17.90 17.07
CA GLU A 43 13.89 -17.20 18.32
C GLU A 43 13.22 -15.83 18.33
N VAL A 44 12.53 -15.49 19.42
CA VAL A 44 11.93 -14.17 19.63
C VAL A 44 12.90 -13.28 20.40
N VAL A 45 13.21 -12.10 19.84
CA VAL A 45 14.10 -11.11 20.45
C VAL A 45 13.36 -9.80 20.62
N ILE A 46 13.35 -9.25 21.84
CA ILE A 46 12.78 -7.93 22.11
C ILE A 46 13.83 -6.87 21.81
N VAL A 47 13.43 -5.78 21.14
CA VAL A 47 14.29 -4.67 20.75
C VAL A 47 13.73 -3.37 21.33
N ASP A 48 14.48 -2.78 22.26
CA ASP A 48 14.12 -1.51 22.88
C ASP A 48 14.59 -0.31 22.04
N VAL A 49 13.62 0.49 21.60
CA VAL A 49 13.85 1.74 20.85
C VAL A 49 13.44 2.98 21.64
N SER A 50 13.52 2.91 22.96
CA SER A 50 13.21 4.04 23.85
C SER A 50 14.13 5.24 23.60
N ALA A 51 13.52 6.38 23.30
CA ALA A 51 14.19 7.66 23.14
C ALA A 51 14.10 8.53 24.41
N GLY A 52 13.36 8.11 25.45
CA GLY A 52 13.25 8.83 26.72
C GLY A 52 14.46 8.63 27.65
N GLN A 53 14.44 9.25 28.82
CA GLN A 53 15.54 9.16 29.80
C GLN A 53 15.56 7.83 30.57
N LYS A 54 14.41 7.15 30.66
CA LYS A 54 14.29 5.89 31.40
C LYS A 54 14.89 4.74 30.60
N GLU A 55 15.89 4.07 31.17
CA GLU A 55 16.53 2.92 30.57
C GLU A 55 15.89 1.61 31.05
N THR A 56 15.84 0.62 30.15
CA THR A 56 15.40 -0.74 30.46
C THR A 56 16.55 -1.69 30.14
N GLU A 57 17.00 -2.46 31.13
CA GLU A 57 18.19 -3.33 30.98
C GLU A 57 17.83 -4.77 30.60
N SER A 58 16.60 -5.22 30.88
CA SER A 58 16.15 -6.57 30.55
C SER A 58 14.62 -6.67 30.47
N SER A 59 14.12 -7.75 29.87
CA SER A 59 12.69 -8.05 29.77
C SER A 59 12.44 -9.54 30.01
N GLY A 60 12.52 -9.94 31.29
CA GLY A 60 12.24 -11.31 31.73
C GLY A 60 13.13 -12.35 31.04
N ASP A 61 12.49 -13.39 30.51
CA ASP A 61 13.18 -14.55 29.91
C ASP A 61 13.53 -14.36 28.42
N PHE A 62 13.16 -13.23 27.81
CA PHE A 62 13.46 -12.96 26.40
C PHE A 62 14.88 -12.43 26.24
N LYS A 63 15.52 -12.80 25.13
CA LYS A 63 16.68 -12.05 24.65
C LYS A 63 16.24 -10.62 24.37
N PHE A 64 16.99 -9.67 24.92
CA PHE A 64 16.66 -8.27 24.91
C PHE A 64 17.82 -7.47 24.32
N VAL A 65 17.55 -6.73 23.25
CA VAL A 65 18.48 -5.77 22.66
C VAL A 65 18.16 -4.41 23.25
N THR A 66 19.10 -3.87 24.00
CA THR A 66 18.95 -2.57 24.67
C THR A 66 19.10 -1.43 23.66
N ARG A 67 18.55 -0.27 24.01
CA ARG A 67 18.77 0.96 23.23
C ARG A 67 20.26 1.31 23.07
N LYS A 68 21.10 0.99 24.06
CA LYS A 68 22.55 1.25 24.04
C LYS A 68 23.23 0.40 22.98
N GLU A 69 22.87 -0.88 22.88
CA GLU A 69 23.40 -1.78 21.86
C GLU A 69 23.01 -1.34 20.44
N LEU A 70 21.77 -0.87 20.25
CA LEU A 70 21.35 -0.29 18.96
C LEU A 70 22.18 0.93 18.58
N LEU A 71 22.35 1.87 19.51
CA LEU A 71 23.12 3.10 19.28
C LEU A 71 24.60 2.80 19.05
N LEU A 72 25.17 1.84 19.77
CA LEU A 72 26.54 1.37 19.57
C LEU A 72 26.71 0.80 18.16
N CYS A 73 25.83 -0.13 17.76
CA CYS A 73 25.85 -0.72 16.42
C CYS A 73 25.76 0.35 15.32
N TYR A 74 24.99 1.42 15.55
CA TYR A 74 24.89 2.53 14.61
C TYR A 74 26.16 3.41 14.62
N SER A 75 26.71 3.73 15.79
CA SER A 75 27.92 4.55 15.92
C SER A 75 29.15 3.91 15.27
N GLU A 76 29.31 2.58 15.41
CA GLU A 76 30.36 1.81 14.76
C GLU A 76 30.29 1.91 13.23
N SER A 77 29.07 1.97 12.68
CA SER A 77 28.87 2.08 11.23
C SER A 77 29.18 3.46 10.66
N VAL A 78 29.02 4.52 11.46
CA VAL A 78 29.28 5.91 11.06
C VAL A 78 30.73 6.33 11.38
N GLY A 79 31.53 5.45 12.01
CA GLY A 79 32.94 5.70 12.33
C GLY A 79 33.15 6.81 13.37
N GLY A 80 32.17 7.00 14.27
CA GLY A 80 32.13 8.11 15.23
C GLY A 80 32.18 7.70 16.69
N ASN A 81 32.22 8.70 17.58
CA ASN A 81 32.04 8.53 19.03
C ASN A 81 30.63 7.96 19.34
N PRO A 82 30.43 7.37 20.55
CA PRO A 82 29.12 6.91 20.99
C PRO A 82 28.07 8.02 20.84
N ILE A 83 26.99 7.73 20.10
CA ILE A 83 25.93 8.70 19.84
C ILE A 83 25.09 8.86 21.09
N ALA A 84 25.13 10.06 21.67
CA ALA A 84 24.18 10.47 22.71
C ALA A 84 22.88 10.93 22.07
N LEU A 85 21.74 10.55 22.66
CA LEU A 85 20.44 11.06 22.23
C LEU A 85 20.28 12.52 22.68
N PRO A 86 19.78 13.41 21.82
CA PRO A 86 19.48 14.79 22.16
C PRO A 86 18.26 14.87 23.10
N ASP A 87 18.11 16.03 23.75
CA ASP A 87 16.96 16.30 24.63
C ASP A 87 15.65 16.51 23.84
N ASP A 88 15.76 16.96 22.58
CA ASP A 88 14.59 17.05 21.71
C ASP A 88 14.08 15.64 21.34
N ARG A 89 12.81 15.39 21.69
CA ARG A 89 12.19 14.08 21.49
C ARG A 89 12.10 13.70 20.01
N GLY A 90 11.86 14.66 19.12
CA GLY A 90 11.75 14.39 17.69
C GLY A 90 13.09 13.95 17.11
N GLU A 91 14.13 14.72 17.40
CA GLU A 91 15.49 14.41 16.97
C GLU A 91 16.00 13.08 17.55
N ALA A 92 15.71 12.80 18.82
CA ALA A 92 16.05 11.52 19.45
C ALA A 92 15.34 10.32 18.80
N VAL A 93 14.06 10.48 18.44
CA VAL A 93 13.31 9.47 17.70
C VAL A 93 13.90 9.23 16.31
N ASP A 94 14.33 10.28 15.60
CA ASP A 94 14.93 10.16 14.28
C ASP A 94 16.29 9.43 14.32
N ILE A 95 17.12 9.71 15.32
CA ILE A 95 18.39 9.01 15.53
C ILE A 95 18.13 7.53 15.84
N MET A 96 17.19 7.25 16.75
CA MET A 96 16.84 5.87 17.13
C MET A 96 16.24 5.10 15.94
N SER A 97 15.44 5.77 15.11
CA SER A 97 14.89 5.22 13.87
C SER A 97 16.00 4.78 12.90
N LYS A 98 17.02 5.64 12.70
CA LYS A 98 18.20 5.30 11.88
C LYS A 98 19.02 4.16 12.49
N ALA A 99 19.19 4.15 13.81
CA ALA A 99 19.89 3.08 14.51
C ALA A 99 19.18 1.72 14.35
N LEU A 100 17.85 1.69 14.54
CA LEU A 100 17.04 0.50 14.31
C LEU A 100 17.11 0.05 12.85
N GLN A 101 17.04 0.99 11.90
CA GLN A 101 17.17 0.70 10.47
C GLN A 101 18.49 0.01 10.15
N HIS A 102 19.60 0.51 10.68
CA HIS A 102 20.91 -0.10 10.49
C HIS A 102 20.97 -1.50 11.10
N PHE A 103 20.52 -1.66 12.35
CA PHE A 103 20.50 -2.93 13.05
C PHE A 103 19.69 -4.01 12.30
N ILE A 104 18.48 -3.67 11.86
CA ILE A 104 17.60 -4.60 11.13
C ILE A 104 18.18 -4.96 9.76
N LYS A 105 18.80 -4.01 9.04
CA LYS A 105 19.49 -4.29 7.77
C LYS A 105 20.67 -5.24 7.95
N LYS A 106 21.47 -5.05 9.02
CA LYS A 106 22.57 -5.94 9.37
C LYS A 106 22.06 -7.35 9.70
N ALA A 107 21.04 -7.45 10.55
CA ALA A 107 20.40 -8.72 10.88
C ALA A 107 19.81 -9.45 9.65
N HIS A 108 19.30 -8.71 8.67
CA HIS A 108 18.85 -9.27 7.40
C HIS A 108 20.03 -9.74 6.53
N ALA A 109 21.09 -8.94 6.41
CA ALA A 109 22.30 -9.29 5.65
C ALA A 109 23.00 -10.53 6.22
N ASP A 110 23.00 -10.68 7.54
CA ASP A 110 23.54 -11.85 8.26
C ASP A 110 22.65 -13.11 8.12
N GLY A 111 21.49 -13.00 7.45
CA GLY A 111 20.56 -14.12 7.23
C GLY A 111 19.80 -14.59 8.47
N VAL A 112 19.85 -13.83 9.58
CA VAL A 112 19.19 -14.21 10.84
C VAL A 112 17.75 -13.69 10.94
N LEU A 113 17.39 -12.64 10.20
CA LEU A 113 16.05 -12.03 10.28
C LEU A 113 14.98 -12.85 9.53
N ALA A 114 13.99 -13.35 10.26
CA ALA A 114 12.79 -13.95 9.70
C ALA A 114 11.61 -12.98 9.57
N GLY A 115 11.57 -11.92 10.39
CA GLY A 115 10.55 -10.88 10.35
C GLY A 115 10.69 -9.87 11.50
N ALA A 116 9.99 -8.75 11.39
CA ALA A 116 9.95 -7.73 12.44
C ALA A 116 8.50 -7.31 12.75
N ILE A 117 8.17 -7.26 14.03
CA ILE A 117 6.88 -6.79 14.53
C ILE A 117 7.11 -5.70 15.58
N GLY A 118 6.23 -4.72 15.67
CA GLY A 118 6.30 -3.74 16.75
C GLY A 118 4.96 -3.12 17.09
N LEU A 119 4.97 -2.21 18.04
CA LEU A 119 3.79 -1.48 18.48
C LEU A 119 4.13 -0.02 18.84
N GLY A 120 3.17 0.88 18.66
CA GLY A 120 3.36 2.26 19.07
C GLY A 120 2.20 3.19 18.77
N GLY A 121 2.23 4.36 19.44
CA GLY A 121 1.43 5.51 19.03
C GLY A 121 1.97 6.15 17.75
N SER A 122 1.58 7.40 17.45
CA SER A 122 2.09 8.12 16.27
C SER A 122 3.63 8.17 16.20
N GLY A 123 4.30 8.57 17.29
CA GLY A 123 5.77 8.65 17.33
C GLY A 123 6.47 7.28 17.21
N GLY A 124 5.97 6.26 17.92
CA GLY A 124 6.51 4.90 17.81
C GLY A 124 6.28 4.28 16.43
N THR A 125 5.11 4.53 15.83
CA THR A 125 4.80 4.10 14.45
C THR A 125 5.76 4.77 13.46
N SER A 126 6.02 6.07 13.59
CA SER A 126 6.99 6.79 12.74
C SER A 126 8.40 6.19 12.84
N LEU A 127 8.88 5.95 14.06
CA LEU A 127 10.18 5.34 14.35
C LEU A 127 10.31 3.97 13.67
N LEU A 128 9.36 3.06 13.97
CA LEU A 128 9.40 1.68 13.49
C LEU A 128 9.21 1.59 11.97
N SER A 129 8.32 2.40 11.40
CA SER A 129 7.97 2.31 9.98
C SER A 129 9.18 2.58 9.07
N SER A 130 10.01 3.57 9.42
CA SER A 130 11.22 3.89 8.65
C SER A 130 12.23 2.75 8.61
N ALA A 131 12.43 2.08 9.75
CA ALA A 131 13.30 0.91 9.82
C ALA A 131 12.71 -0.30 9.09
N PHE A 132 11.41 -0.59 9.31
CA PHE A 132 10.77 -1.79 8.78
C PHE A 132 10.59 -1.74 7.27
N ARG A 133 10.23 -0.59 6.69
CA ARG A 133 10.11 -0.43 5.23
C ARG A 133 11.46 -0.51 4.50
N SER A 134 12.57 -0.45 5.23
CA SER A 134 13.91 -0.60 4.64
C SER A 134 14.30 -2.06 4.39
N LEU A 135 13.50 -3.00 4.91
CA LEU A 135 13.61 -4.42 4.60
C LEU A 135 12.98 -4.73 3.24
N PRO A 136 13.53 -5.70 2.49
CA PRO A 136 12.96 -6.10 1.19
C PRO A 136 11.50 -6.52 1.28
N VAL A 137 10.77 -6.33 0.18
CA VAL A 137 9.41 -6.84 0.01
C VAL A 137 9.40 -8.36 0.20
N GLY A 138 8.40 -8.84 0.95
CA GLY A 138 8.22 -10.25 1.30
C GLY A 138 8.86 -10.65 2.63
N VAL A 139 9.65 -9.80 3.30
CA VAL A 139 9.99 -10.00 4.72
C VAL A 139 8.79 -9.57 5.58
N PRO A 140 8.21 -10.45 6.43
CA PRO A 140 7.12 -10.08 7.32
C PRO A 140 7.46 -8.86 8.17
N LYS A 141 6.66 -7.80 8.03
CA LYS A 141 6.83 -6.51 8.71
C LYS A 141 5.48 -5.95 9.14
N LEU A 142 5.25 -5.84 10.45
CA LEU A 142 3.94 -5.48 11.02
C LEU A 142 4.07 -4.52 12.19
N ILE A 143 3.22 -3.48 12.25
CA ILE A 143 3.15 -2.56 13.39
C ILE A 143 1.71 -2.50 13.90
N VAL A 144 1.51 -2.75 15.19
CA VAL A 144 0.25 -2.41 15.87
C VAL A 144 0.26 -0.92 16.21
N SER A 145 -0.57 -0.15 15.51
CA SER A 145 -0.51 1.31 15.49
C SER A 145 -1.83 1.95 15.87
N THR A 146 -1.76 3.01 16.70
CA THR A 146 -2.91 3.86 17.00
C THR A 146 -3.32 4.76 15.84
N VAL A 147 -2.45 4.91 14.84
CA VAL A 147 -2.65 5.76 13.66
C VAL A 147 -2.79 4.97 12.36
N ALA A 148 -3.09 3.66 12.46
CA ALA A 148 -3.35 2.82 11.29
C ALA A 148 -4.61 3.27 10.51
N SER A 149 -5.59 3.85 11.19
CA SER A 149 -6.82 4.38 10.58
C SER A 149 -6.68 5.89 10.34
N GLY A 150 -5.97 6.27 9.28
CA GLY A 150 -5.71 7.67 8.92
C GLY A 150 -4.89 7.79 7.65
N GLN A 151 -4.11 8.88 7.52
CA GLN A 151 -3.12 9.01 6.46
C GLN A 151 -1.90 8.14 6.79
N THR A 152 -1.71 7.05 6.04
CA THR A 152 -0.69 6.02 6.30
C THR A 152 0.45 6.00 5.30
N GLU A 153 0.37 6.79 4.23
CA GLU A 153 1.43 6.88 3.20
C GLU A 153 2.83 7.18 3.80
N PRO A 154 3.01 8.10 4.75
CA PRO A 154 4.34 8.37 5.32
C PRO A 154 4.94 7.21 6.12
N TYR A 155 4.11 6.26 6.55
CA TYR A 155 4.52 5.08 7.30
C TYR A 155 4.83 3.93 6.34
N VAL A 156 3.84 3.52 5.53
CA VAL A 156 3.92 2.35 4.64
C VAL A 156 4.79 2.63 3.41
N GLY A 157 4.71 3.84 2.85
CA GLY A 157 5.37 4.23 1.61
C GLY A 157 5.05 3.26 0.48
N THR A 158 6.09 2.73 -0.16
CA THR A 158 6.01 1.76 -1.27
C THR A 158 6.27 0.32 -0.82
N SER A 159 6.26 0.06 0.48
CA SER A 159 6.56 -1.27 1.04
C SER A 159 5.30 -2.09 1.29
N ASP A 160 5.49 -3.35 1.65
CA ASP A 160 4.48 -4.28 2.14
C ASP A 160 4.30 -4.22 3.68
N LEU A 161 4.59 -3.07 4.30
CA LEU A 161 4.39 -2.83 5.73
C LEU A 161 2.90 -2.89 6.10
N VAL A 162 2.57 -3.76 7.06
CA VAL A 162 1.20 -3.91 7.55
C VAL A 162 1.01 -3.08 8.82
N LEU A 163 0.02 -2.19 8.83
CA LEU A 163 -0.43 -1.50 10.03
C LEU A 163 -1.69 -2.17 10.57
N PHE A 164 -1.59 -2.79 11.76
CA PHE A 164 -2.74 -3.30 12.50
C PHE A 164 -3.31 -2.19 13.38
N PRO A 165 -4.58 -1.79 13.22
CA PRO A 165 -5.20 -0.81 14.12
C PRO A 165 -5.23 -1.31 15.57
N SER A 166 -4.72 -0.51 16.50
CA SER A 166 -4.75 -0.85 17.93
C SER A 166 -6.16 -0.79 18.55
N ILE A 167 -7.12 -0.17 17.85
CA ILE A 167 -8.51 0.11 18.25
C ILE A 167 -8.63 1.12 19.38
N VAL A 168 -7.90 0.90 20.47
CA VAL A 168 -7.75 1.82 21.61
C VAL A 168 -6.31 2.31 21.69
N ASP A 169 -6.06 3.36 22.47
CA ASP A 169 -4.69 3.79 22.73
C ASP A 169 -3.88 2.65 23.39
N ILE A 170 -2.57 2.62 23.12
CA ILE A 170 -1.67 1.61 23.66
C ILE A 170 -1.16 2.10 25.00
N CYS A 171 -1.96 1.82 26.03
CA CYS A 171 -1.73 2.19 27.42
C CYS A 171 -2.21 1.06 28.34
N GLY A 172 -1.32 0.12 28.62
CA GLY A 172 -1.55 -1.07 29.40
C GLY A 172 -2.30 -2.19 28.66
N ILE A 173 -2.28 -3.37 29.27
CA ILE A 173 -3.05 -4.54 28.81
C ILE A 173 -4.45 -4.51 29.40
N ASN A 174 -5.45 -4.41 28.53
CA ASN A 174 -6.88 -4.45 28.86
C ASN A 174 -7.59 -5.50 27.98
N SER A 175 -8.91 -5.65 28.15
CA SER A 175 -9.71 -6.64 27.41
C SER A 175 -9.63 -6.46 25.89
N VAL A 176 -9.54 -5.22 25.41
CA VAL A 176 -9.45 -4.89 23.98
C VAL A 176 -8.02 -5.11 23.47
N SER A 177 -7.02 -4.50 24.12
CA SER A 177 -5.63 -4.59 23.67
C SER A 177 -5.10 -6.03 23.71
N ARG A 178 -5.55 -6.85 24.65
CA ARG A 178 -5.23 -8.29 24.68
C ARG A 178 -5.66 -9.00 23.41
N VAL A 179 -6.89 -8.76 22.93
CA VAL A 179 -7.41 -9.40 21.70
C VAL A 179 -6.65 -8.89 20.48
N VAL A 180 -6.48 -7.57 20.36
CA VAL A 180 -5.83 -6.95 19.20
C VAL A 180 -4.37 -7.38 19.08
N LEU A 181 -3.60 -7.33 20.17
CA LEU A 181 -2.20 -7.75 20.18
C LEU A 181 -2.05 -9.25 19.92
N SER A 182 -2.97 -10.09 20.43
CA SER A 182 -2.96 -11.53 20.14
C SER A 182 -3.22 -11.83 18.67
N ASN A 183 -4.20 -11.14 18.05
CA ASN A 183 -4.50 -11.29 16.63
C ASN A 183 -3.32 -10.85 15.76
N ALA A 184 -2.70 -9.71 16.08
CA ALA A 184 -1.52 -9.21 15.38
C ALA A 184 -0.33 -10.19 15.49
N ALA A 185 -0.09 -10.73 16.69
CA ALA A 185 0.94 -11.73 16.93
C ALA A 185 0.71 -13.02 16.13
N ALA A 186 -0.52 -13.53 16.10
CA ALA A 186 -0.88 -14.72 15.34
C ALA A 186 -0.73 -14.48 13.83
N ALA A 187 -1.23 -13.35 13.31
CA ALA A 187 -1.09 -12.99 11.91
C ALA A 187 0.39 -12.91 11.49
N PHE A 188 1.21 -12.20 12.26
CA PHE A 188 2.65 -12.11 12.02
C PHE A 188 3.35 -13.47 12.06
N SER A 189 3.02 -14.30 13.05
CA SER A 189 3.62 -15.63 13.20
C SER A 189 3.27 -16.55 12.03
N GLY A 190 2.03 -16.47 11.53
CA GLY A 190 1.61 -17.17 10.31
C GLY A 190 2.37 -16.72 9.06
N MET A 191 2.62 -15.41 8.91
CA MET A 191 3.45 -14.89 7.82
C MET A 191 4.89 -15.42 7.90
N VAL A 192 5.47 -15.47 9.10
CA VAL A 192 6.85 -15.95 9.33
C VAL A 192 6.96 -17.44 9.02
N ILE A 193 6.12 -18.28 9.64
CA ILE A 193 6.18 -19.74 9.44
C ILE A 193 5.84 -20.09 8.00
N GLY A 194 4.75 -19.52 7.45
CA GLY A 194 4.36 -19.78 6.07
C GLY A 194 5.43 -19.42 5.05
N LYS A 195 6.23 -18.36 5.32
CA LYS A 195 7.39 -18.02 4.49
C LYS A 195 8.53 -19.02 4.66
N LEU A 196 8.89 -19.38 5.89
CA LEU A 196 10.01 -20.28 6.18
C LEU A 196 9.76 -21.70 5.62
N GLU A 197 8.52 -22.17 5.66
CA GLU A 197 8.14 -23.48 5.11
C GLU A 197 8.06 -23.44 3.57
N LYS A 198 7.39 -22.44 2.96
CA LYS A 198 7.26 -22.35 1.48
C LYS A 198 8.56 -22.05 0.75
N PHE A 199 9.54 -21.39 1.38
CA PHE A 199 10.85 -21.14 0.76
C PHE A 199 11.60 -22.43 0.40
N GLN A 200 11.20 -23.56 0.97
CA GLN A 200 11.78 -24.88 0.68
C GLN A 200 11.22 -25.52 -0.60
N GLU A 201 10.01 -25.14 -1.03
CA GLU A 201 9.28 -25.80 -2.12
C GLU A 201 9.44 -25.08 -3.49
N SER A 202 9.69 -23.77 -3.51
CA SER A 202 9.53 -22.93 -4.71
C SER A 202 10.79 -22.71 -5.59
N ARG A 203 11.84 -23.54 -5.46
CA ARG A 203 13.11 -23.33 -6.19
C ARG A 203 13.10 -23.72 -7.68
N ASN A 204 12.02 -24.29 -8.21
CA ASN A 204 12.03 -24.98 -9.51
C ASN A 204 11.27 -24.33 -10.67
N GLU A 205 10.71 -23.12 -10.53
CA GLU A 205 10.14 -22.40 -11.67
C GLU A 205 11.12 -21.34 -12.18
N GLY A 206 11.54 -21.46 -13.45
CA GLY A 206 12.46 -20.51 -14.08
C GLY A 206 11.90 -19.09 -14.01
N LYS A 207 12.61 -18.19 -13.32
CA LYS A 207 12.19 -16.79 -13.17
C LYS A 207 12.19 -16.12 -14.55
N LYS A 208 11.02 -15.64 -14.97
CA LYS A 208 10.90 -14.78 -16.15
C LYS A 208 11.57 -13.44 -15.87
N CYS A 209 12.12 -12.82 -16.91
CA CYS A 209 12.62 -11.46 -16.82
C CYS A 209 11.42 -10.51 -16.70
N THR A 210 11.43 -9.68 -15.66
CA THR A 210 10.34 -8.76 -15.32
C THR A 210 10.68 -7.34 -15.75
N VAL A 211 9.77 -6.73 -16.50
CA VAL A 211 9.89 -5.37 -17.04
C VAL A 211 8.93 -4.43 -16.34
N GLY A 212 9.44 -3.34 -15.78
CA GLY A 212 8.64 -2.25 -15.23
C GLY A 212 8.17 -1.29 -16.33
N ILE A 213 6.90 -0.90 -16.32
CA ILE A 213 6.32 0.00 -17.32
C ILE A 213 5.54 1.12 -16.63
N THR A 214 5.84 2.37 -16.93
CA THR A 214 5.07 3.52 -16.41
C THR A 214 3.91 3.90 -17.31
N MET A 215 2.77 4.25 -16.71
CA MET A 215 1.51 4.46 -17.39
C MET A 215 0.73 5.64 -16.82
N PHE A 216 -0.06 6.29 -17.66
CA PHE A 216 -1.14 7.19 -17.25
C PHE A 216 -2.39 6.93 -18.12
N GLY A 217 -3.56 7.41 -17.68
CA GLY A 217 -4.80 7.22 -18.45
C GLY A 217 -4.69 7.69 -19.91
N VAL A 218 -3.90 8.73 -20.15
CA VAL A 218 -3.64 9.33 -21.48
C VAL A 218 -2.56 8.64 -22.31
N THR A 219 -1.85 7.65 -21.74
CA THR A 219 -0.83 6.82 -22.43
C THR A 219 -1.19 5.32 -22.39
N THR A 220 -2.35 4.98 -21.82
CA THR A 220 -2.86 3.61 -21.73
C THR A 220 -2.89 2.86 -23.08
N PRO A 221 -3.29 3.47 -24.22
CA PRO A 221 -3.25 2.78 -25.50
C PRO A 221 -1.84 2.27 -25.87
N CYS A 222 -0.81 3.11 -25.69
CA CYS A 222 0.59 2.72 -25.91
C CYS A 222 1.01 1.58 -24.97
N VAL A 223 0.75 1.74 -23.67
CA VAL A 223 1.16 0.79 -22.63
C VAL A 223 0.52 -0.58 -22.84
N ASN A 224 -0.75 -0.64 -23.26
CA ASN A 224 -1.43 -1.91 -23.52
C ASN A 224 -0.78 -2.69 -24.66
N VAL A 225 -0.44 -2.01 -25.77
CA VAL A 225 0.23 -2.65 -26.91
C VAL A 225 1.63 -3.14 -26.51
N VAL A 226 2.37 -2.33 -25.76
CA VAL A 226 3.69 -2.71 -25.22
C VAL A 226 3.59 -3.94 -24.31
N ASN A 227 2.66 -3.93 -23.35
CA ASN A 227 2.41 -5.01 -22.39
C ASN A 227 2.07 -6.33 -23.10
N GLU A 228 1.14 -6.29 -24.06
CA GLU A 228 0.78 -7.47 -24.85
C GLU A 228 1.98 -8.01 -25.64
N ARG A 229 2.80 -7.13 -26.21
CA ARG A 229 3.97 -7.55 -26.98
C ARG A 229 5.03 -8.18 -26.09
N LEU A 230 5.40 -7.54 -24.97
CA LEU A 230 6.38 -8.09 -24.03
C LEU A 230 5.97 -9.45 -23.48
N LYS A 231 4.68 -9.64 -23.16
CA LYS A 231 4.15 -10.96 -22.74
C LYS A 231 4.30 -12.02 -23.83
N LYS A 232 4.08 -11.66 -25.11
CA LYS A 232 4.30 -12.57 -26.25
C LYS A 232 5.78 -12.93 -26.42
N GLU A 233 6.70 -12.02 -26.09
CA GLU A 233 8.15 -12.27 -26.08
C GLU A 233 8.63 -13.02 -24.81
N GLY A 234 7.74 -13.38 -23.90
CA GLY A 234 8.05 -14.19 -22.72
C GLY A 234 8.43 -13.42 -21.44
N TYR A 235 8.33 -12.09 -21.45
CA TYR A 235 8.58 -11.25 -20.27
C TYR A 235 7.37 -11.22 -19.34
N GLU A 236 7.66 -11.08 -18.04
CA GLU A 236 6.68 -10.62 -17.06
C GLU A 236 6.68 -9.08 -17.06
N THR A 237 5.52 -8.47 -16.79
CA THR A 237 5.36 -7.01 -16.85
C THR A 237 4.68 -6.50 -15.59
N LEU A 238 5.24 -5.46 -14.99
CA LEU A 238 4.63 -4.73 -13.87
C LEU A 238 4.31 -3.30 -14.33
N ILE A 239 3.04 -2.92 -14.28
CA ILE A 239 2.57 -1.61 -14.74
C ILE A 239 2.39 -0.69 -13.53
N PHE A 240 3.00 0.49 -13.60
CA PHE A 240 2.99 1.50 -12.53
C PHE A 240 2.27 2.75 -13.01
N HIS A 241 1.24 3.16 -12.27
CA HIS A 241 0.55 4.41 -12.53
C HIS A 241 1.46 5.58 -12.09
N ALA A 242 1.79 6.48 -13.01
CA ALA A 242 2.75 7.56 -12.83
C ALA A 242 2.18 8.71 -11.97
N THR A 243 1.95 8.45 -10.68
CA THR A 243 1.31 9.37 -9.72
C THR A 243 2.28 9.88 -8.64
N GLY A 244 3.58 9.87 -8.90
CA GLY A 244 4.66 10.13 -7.95
C GLY A 244 5.06 8.87 -7.19
N VAL A 245 4.07 8.22 -6.57
CA VAL A 245 4.26 6.96 -5.82
C VAL A 245 4.57 5.80 -6.76
N GLY A 246 3.91 5.70 -7.91
CA GLY A 246 4.13 4.56 -8.82
C GLY A 246 5.55 4.49 -9.36
N GLY A 247 6.13 5.62 -9.76
CA GLY A 247 7.53 5.69 -10.12
C GLY A 247 8.48 5.26 -9.00
N LYS A 248 8.25 5.73 -7.78
CA LYS A 248 9.05 5.34 -6.60
C LYS A 248 8.93 3.84 -6.30
N THR A 249 7.74 3.27 -6.43
CA THR A 249 7.51 1.82 -6.25
C THR A 249 8.27 1.02 -7.30
N MET A 250 8.21 1.43 -8.57
CA MET A 250 8.97 0.80 -9.65
C MET A 250 10.47 0.81 -9.33
N GLU A 251 11.02 1.95 -8.94
CA GLU A 251 12.44 2.06 -8.59
C GLU A 251 12.83 1.28 -7.33
N SER A 252 11.94 1.17 -6.33
CA SER A 252 12.17 0.29 -5.18
C SER A 252 12.32 -1.16 -5.61
N LEU A 253 11.45 -1.63 -6.50
CA LEU A 253 11.50 -3.00 -7.02
C LEU A 253 12.71 -3.24 -7.94
N VAL A 254 13.18 -2.22 -8.66
CA VAL A 254 14.49 -2.26 -9.35
C VAL A 254 15.63 -2.38 -8.34
N ARG A 255 15.62 -1.58 -7.26
CA ARG A 255 16.66 -1.63 -6.21
C ARG A 255 16.79 -3.01 -5.59
N GLU A 256 15.64 -3.65 -5.37
CA GLU A 256 15.49 -4.98 -4.78
C GLU A 256 15.74 -6.12 -5.78
N GLY A 257 15.87 -5.81 -7.07
CA GLY A 257 16.19 -6.79 -8.12
C GLY A 257 14.98 -7.58 -8.63
N TYR A 258 13.76 -7.18 -8.29
CA TYR A 258 12.51 -7.76 -8.83
C TYR A 258 12.28 -7.37 -10.29
N ILE A 259 12.77 -6.19 -10.71
CA ILE A 259 12.66 -5.69 -12.09
C ILE A 259 14.05 -5.69 -12.73
N GLN A 260 14.18 -6.29 -13.91
CA GLN A 260 15.46 -6.41 -14.64
C GLN A 260 15.54 -5.54 -15.90
N GLY A 261 14.47 -4.84 -16.25
CA GLY A 261 14.45 -3.84 -17.32
C GLY A 261 13.27 -2.88 -17.17
N VAL A 262 13.38 -1.69 -17.73
CA VAL A 262 12.34 -0.65 -17.61
C VAL A 262 11.99 -0.04 -18.97
N LEU A 263 10.68 0.06 -19.22
CA LEU A 263 10.08 0.89 -20.25
C LEU A 263 9.38 2.07 -19.56
N ASP A 264 10.12 3.16 -19.31
CA ASP A 264 9.57 4.36 -18.67
C ASP A 264 8.88 5.24 -19.73
N ILE A 265 7.70 4.79 -20.16
CA ILE A 265 6.90 5.41 -21.24
C ILE A 265 6.31 6.74 -20.77
N THR A 266 5.88 6.82 -19.52
CA THR A 266 5.14 7.94 -18.95
C THR A 266 5.94 8.62 -17.84
N THR A 267 6.63 9.69 -18.19
CA THR A 267 7.53 10.45 -17.30
C THR A 267 6.90 11.71 -16.71
N THR A 268 5.56 11.82 -16.76
CA THR A 268 4.76 12.96 -16.26
C THR A 268 5.07 13.41 -14.83
N GLU A 269 5.55 12.49 -13.97
CA GLU A 269 5.92 12.80 -12.58
C GLU A 269 7.05 13.85 -12.49
N VAL A 270 7.85 14.01 -13.56
CA VAL A 270 8.86 15.08 -13.70
C VAL A 270 8.21 16.45 -13.89
N ALA A 271 7.11 16.53 -14.64
CA ALA A 271 6.38 17.79 -14.83
C ALA A 271 5.82 18.29 -13.50
N ASP A 272 5.20 17.39 -12.73
CA ASP A 272 4.73 17.67 -11.39
C ASP A 272 5.86 18.08 -10.45
N TYR A 273 7.03 17.41 -10.48
CA TYR A 273 8.18 17.79 -9.66
C TYR A 273 8.70 19.20 -9.96
N VAL A 274 8.84 19.54 -11.24
CA VAL A 274 9.43 20.83 -11.67
C VAL A 274 8.47 22.00 -11.48
N VAL A 275 7.16 21.80 -11.65
CA VAL A 275 6.15 22.87 -11.59
C VAL A 275 5.46 22.95 -10.23
N GLY A 276 5.43 21.86 -9.45
CA GLY A 276 4.77 21.78 -8.15
C GLY A 276 3.35 21.17 -8.20
N GLY A 277 3.19 20.09 -8.97
CA GLY A 277 1.97 19.28 -9.01
C GLY A 277 1.86 18.29 -7.84
N VAL A 278 0.69 17.64 -7.72
CA VAL A 278 0.36 16.75 -6.59
C VAL A 278 0.85 15.31 -6.78
N MET A 279 1.28 14.95 -7.99
CA MET A 279 1.76 13.62 -8.39
C MET A 279 3.26 13.64 -8.73
N ALA A 280 4.03 14.44 -7.99
CA ALA A 280 5.45 14.66 -8.24
C ALA A 280 6.31 13.43 -7.90
N CYS A 281 7.33 13.18 -8.73
CA CYS A 281 8.47 12.39 -8.29
C CYS A 281 9.33 13.20 -7.28
N ASP A 282 10.42 12.61 -6.82
CA ASP A 282 11.46 13.35 -6.10
C ASP A 282 12.68 13.60 -7.01
N SER A 283 13.68 14.29 -6.46
CA SER A 283 14.92 14.59 -7.17
C SER A 283 15.75 13.35 -7.51
N SER A 284 15.43 12.17 -6.95
CA SER A 284 16.15 10.92 -7.18
C SER A 284 15.62 10.09 -8.34
N ARG A 285 14.55 10.56 -9.02
CA ARG A 285 13.99 9.88 -10.18
C ARG A 285 15.07 9.57 -11.24
N PHE A 286 15.05 8.34 -11.70
CA PHE A 286 15.95 7.63 -12.61
C PHE A 286 17.25 7.11 -11.99
N ASP A 287 17.66 7.60 -10.80
CA ASP A 287 18.98 7.29 -10.23
C ASP A 287 19.15 5.78 -10.00
N VAL A 288 18.13 5.12 -9.47
CA VAL A 288 18.20 3.69 -9.14
C VAL A 288 18.39 2.82 -10.37
N ILE A 289 17.68 3.16 -11.46
CA ILE A 289 17.74 2.42 -12.72
C ILE A 289 19.17 2.53 -13.29
N ILE A 290 19.74 3.73 -13.23
CA ILE A 290 21.12 4.03 -13.64
C ILE A 290 22.14 3.31 -12.75
N GLU A 291 21.97 3.36 -11.43
CA GLU A 291 22.85 2.69 -10.46
C GLU A 291 22.88 1.17 -10.66
N LYS A 292 21.72 0.57 -10.94
CA LYS A 292 21.59 -0.88 -11.16
C LYS A 292 22.00 -1.34 -12.56
N LYS A 293 22.24 -0.39 -13.48
CA LYS A 293 22.67 -0.67 -14.86
C LYS A 293 21.75 -1.62 -15.62
N ILE A 294 20.45 -1.55 -15.35
CA ILE A 294 19.45 -2.34 -16.09
C ILE A 294 19.07 -1.62 -17.40
N PRO A 295 18.66 -2.36 -18.45
CA PRO A 295 18.20 -1.76 -19.70
C PRO A 295 17.02 -0.81 -19.47
N LEU A 296 17.14 0.42 -19.98
CA LEU A 296 16.12 1.45 -19.88
C LEU A 296 15.74 1.95 -21.27
N VAL A 297 14.46 1.86 -21.62
CA VAL A 297 13.89 2.67 -22.70
C VAL A 297 13.00 3.73 -22.07
N LEU A 298 13.27 4.99 -22.37
CA LEU A 298 12.55 6.13 -21.81
C LEU A 298 11.77 6.84 -22.92
N SER A 299 10.57 7.34 -22.57
CA SER A 299 9.81 8.26 -23.42
C SER A 299 9.28 9.45 -22.61
N VAL A 300 8.47 10.29 -23.26
CA VAL A 300 8.03 11.60 -22.77
C VAL A 300 6.52 11.65 -22.51
N GLY A 301 5.91 10.49 -22.27
CA GLY A 301 4.47 10.37 -22.14
C GLY A 301 3.91 11.23 -21.02
N ALA A 302 2.83 11.95 -21.34
CA ALA A 302 2.11 12.85 -20.45
C ALA A 302 2.95 14.01 -19.85
N LEU A 303 4.10 14.37 -20.43
CA LEU A 303 4.85 15.58 -20.04
C LEU A 303 4.15 16.89 -20.47
N ASP A 304 3.04 16.80 -21.19
CA ASP A 304 2.16 17.92 -21.53
C ASP A 304 1.27 18.39 -20.36
N MET A 305 1.28 17.71 -19.21
CA MET A 305 0.38 18.02 -18.10
C MET A 305 1.07 18.01 -16.73
N VAL A 306 0.59 18.90 -15.85
CA VAL A 306 0.86 18.92 -14.41
C VAL A 306 -0.45 18.61 -13.68
N ASN A 307 -0.38 17.73 -12.70
CA ASN A 307 -1.56 17.23 -12.00
C ASN A 307 -1.85 18.08 -10.76
N PHE A 308 -3.11 18.44 -10.58
CA PHE A 308 -3.64 19.07 -9.37
C PHE A 308 -4.89 18.33 -8.90
N GLY A 309 -5.33 18.67 -7.68
CA GLY A 309 -6.60 18.22 -7.13
C GLY A 309 -7.81 18.83 -7.83
N ALA A 310 -8.89 19.02 -7.07
CA ALA A 310 -10.06 19.74 -7.54
C ALA A 310 -9.68 21.16 -8.00
N LYS A 311 -10.42 21.72 -8.96
CA LYS A 311 -10.07 22.99 -9.62
C LYS A 311 -9.84 24.16 -8.65
N ASP A 312 -10.60 24.19 -7.56
CA ASP A 312 -10.51 25.18 -6.48
C ASP A 312 -9.25 25.03 -5.62
N THR A 313 -8.59 23.87 -5.65
CA THR A 313 -7.32 23.63 -4.95
C THR A 313 -6.09 24.07 -5.75
N ILE A 314 -6.25 24.43 -7.03
CA ILE A 314 -5.15 24.89 -7.89
C ILE A 314 -4.58 26.21 -7.35
N PRO A 315 -3.25 26.33 -7.15
CA PRO A 315 -2.62 27.56 -6.68
C PRO A 315 -3.00 28.80 -7.52
N SER A 316 -3.21 29.94 -6.86
CA SER A 316 -3.75 31.16 -7.49
C SER A 316 -2.95 31.64 -8.71
N HIS A 317 -1.63 31.47 -8.69
CA HIS A 317 -0.73 31.84 -9.80
C HIS A 317 -0.87 30.93 -11.04
N PHE A 318 -1.54 29.78 -10.92
CA PHE A 318 -1.83 28.86 -12.03
C PHE A 318 -3.28 28.93 -12.54
N GLN A 319 -4.17 29.69 -11.88
CA GLN A 319 -5.60 29.74 -12.24
C GLN A 319 -5.89 30.24 -13.67
N GLN A 320 -4.99 31.04 -14.24
CA GLN A 320 -5.12 31.57 -15.62
C GLN A 320 -4.52 30.63 -16.69
N ARG A 321 -3.95 29.49 -16.28
CA ARG A 321 -3.36 28.51 -17.19
C ARG A 321 -4.47 27.70 -17.88
N LYS A 322 -4.09 26.97 -18.92
CA LYS A 322 -5.01 26.08 -19.64
C LYS A 322 -5.27 24.84 -18.78
N ILE A 323 -6.41 24.84 -18.08
CA ILE A 323 -6.84 23.76 -17.19
C ILE A 323 -7.86 22.86 -17.90
N HIS A 324 -7.64 21.55 -17.84
CA HIS A 324 -8.60 20.52 -18.21
C HIS A 324 -9.11 19.81 -16.95
N ILE A 325 -10.42 19.85 -16.71
CA ILE A 325 -11.03 19.17 -15.57
C ILE A 325 -11.23 17.71 -15.95
N HIS A 326 -10.41 16.82 -15.39
CA HIS A 326 -10.54 15.39 -15.67
C HIS A 326 -11.72 14.78 -14.90
N ASN A 327 -11.84 15.11 -13.61
CA ASN A 327 -12.99 14.77 -12.77
C ASN A 327 -13.12 15.75 -11.59
N ALA A 328 -14.05 15.50 -10.68
CA ALA A 328 -14.29 16.39 -9.53
C ALA A 328 -13.09 16.52 -8.58
N GLN A 329 -12.17 15.54 -8.56
CA GLN A 329 -11.01 15.48 -7.67
C GLN A 329 -9.68 15.76 -8.38
N VAL A 330 -9.64 15.77 -9.71
CA VAL A 330 -8.40 15.88 -10.49
C VAL A 330 -8.55 16.86 -11.64
N SER A 331 -7.63 17.81 -11.69
CA SER A 331 -7.50 18.80 -12.76
C SER A 331 -6.10 18.74 -13.35
N LEU A 332 -6.00 18.85 -14.67
CA LEU A 332 -4.74 18.82 -15.41
C LEU A 332 -4.43 20.22 -15.91
N MET A 333 -3.19 20.67 -15.76
CA MET A 333 -2.71 21.95 -16.28
C MET A 333 -1.74 21.72 -17.44
N ARG A 334 -1.99 22.32 -18.61
CA ARG A 334 -1.09 22.22 -19.77
C ARG A 334 0.25 22.89 -19.47
N THR A 335 1.34 22.15 -19.69
CA THR A 335 2.72 22.65 -19.56
C THR A 335 3.10 23.61 -20.70
N THR A 336 3.97 24.59 -20.40
CA THR A 336 4.46 25.57 -21.38
C THR A 336 5.75 25.13 -22.06
N VAL A 337 6.12 25.83 -23.13
CA VAL A 337 7.43 25.70 -23.81
C VAL A 337 8.61 25.78 -22.82
N ASP A 338 8.62 26.78 -21.92
CA ASP A 338 9.74 26.96 -20.97
C ASP A 338 9.77 25.91 -19.86
N GLU A 339 8.61 25.39 -19.44
CA GLU A 339 8.53 24.26 -18.52
C GLU A 339 9.07 22.98 -19.19
N ASN A 340 8.74 22.75 -20.47
CA ASN A 340 9.25 21.62 -21.24
C ASN A 340 10.79 21.64 -21.40
N LYS A 341 11.41 22.82 -21.54
CA LYS A 341 12.89 22.96 -21.50
C LYS A 341 13.46 22.49 -20.16
N LYS A 342 12.80 22.81 -19.04
CA LYS A 342 13.23 22.38 -17.70
C LYS A 342 13.06 20.87 -17.51
N PHE A 343 12.02 20.27 -18.06
CA PHE A 343 11.83 18.81 -18.02
C PHE A 343 12.94 18.10 -18.80
N ALA A 344 13.25 18.60 -20.01
CA ALA A 344 14.36 18.09 -20.81
C ALA A 344 15.70 18.19 -20.06
N ALA A 345 15.97 19.32 -19.41
CA ALA A 345 17.17 19.50 -18.60
C ALA A 345 17.23 18.51 -17.43
N PHE A 346 16.14 18.34 -16.66
CA PHE A 346 16.10 17.38 -15.57
C PHE A 346 16.39 15.95 -16.04
N ILE A 347 15.75 15.50 -17.12
CA ILE A 347 15.95 14.15 -17.67
C ILE A 347 17.38 14.00 -18.20
N ALA A 348 17.87 14.95 -19.01
CA ALA A 348 19.20 14.89 -19.58
C ALA A 348 20.30 14.89 -18.51
N ASP A 349 20.17 15.70 -17.45
CA ASP A 349 21.12 15.75 -16.33
C ASP A 349 21.25 14.42 -15.59
N LYS A 350 20.18 13.62 -15.58
CA LYS A 350 20.17 12.26 -15.03
C LYS A 350 20.81 11.28 -16.00
N LEU A 351 20.33 11.22 -17.24
CA LEU A 351 20.80 10.24 -18.22
C LEU A 351 22.29 10.43 -18.59
N ASN A 352 22.79 11.67 -18.63
CA ASN A 352 24.20 11.98 -18.92
C ASN A 352 25.18 11.47 -17.84
N LYS A 353 24.69 11.09 -16.66
CA LYS A 353 25.51 10.48 -15.59
C LYS A 353 25.52 8.95 -15.66
N SER A 354 24.78 8.37 -16.61
CA SER A 354 24.62 6.93 -16.72
C SER A 354 25.76 6.26 -17.48
N SER A 355 26.07 5.02 -17.06
CA SER A 355 26.90 4.06 -17.81
C SER A 355 26.08 2.83 -18.24
N SER A 356 24.75 2.98 -18.28
CA SER A 356 23.78 1.92 -18.57
C SER A 356 23.27 2.04 -20.00
N LYS A 357 22.85 0.93 -20.59
CA LYS A 357 22.20 0.93 -21.91
C LYS A 357 20.84 1.62 -21.85
N ILE A 358 20.73 2.77 -22.49
CA ILE A 358 19.55 3.64 -22.52
C ILE A 358 19.18 3.96 -23.97
N VAL A 359 17.89 3.83 -24.28
CA VAL A 359 17.32 4.37 -25.53
C VAL A 359 16.17 5.30 -25.20
N VAL A 360 16.28 6.56 -25.63
CA VAL A 360 15.20 7.54 -25.51
C VAL A 360 14.39 7.56 -26.80
N CYS A 361 13.12 7.20 -26.74
CA CYS A 361 12.20 7.18 -27.88
C CYS A 361 11.25 8.39 -27.82
N LEU A 362 11.29 9.22 -28.85
CA LEU A 362 10.59 10.50 -28.90
C LEU A 362 9.45 10.50 -29.96
N PRO A 363 8.17 10.64 -29.56
CA PRO A 363 7.04 10.67 -30.48
C PRO A 363 6.78 12.10 -31.01
N GLN A 364 7.03 12.34 -32.30
CA GLN A 364 6.96 13.68 -32.90
C GLN A 364 5.56 14.28 -33.02
N LYS A 365 4.50 13.46 -33.02
CA LYS A 365 3.12 13.94 -33.26
C LYS A 365 2.31 14.20 -31.99
N GLY A 366 2.90 13.95 -30.82
CA GLY A 366 2.27 14.24 -29.54
C GLY A 366 2.56 13.22 -28.44
N VAL A 367 2.44 13.66 -27.19
CA VAL A 367 2.89 12.92 -26.01
C VAL A 367 1.76 12.39 -25.11
N SER A 368 0.49 12.62 -25.46
CA SER A 368 -0.66 12.16 -24.68
C SER A 368 -1.95 12.14 -25.50
N LEU A 369 -3.00 11.44 -25.04
CA LEU A 369 -4.35 11.55 -25.63
C LEU A 369 -4.91 12.98 -25.70
N LEU A 370 -4.39 13.92 -24.88
CA LEU A 370 -4.80 15.32 -24.89
C LEU A 370 -3.92 16.19 -25.80
N ASP A 371 -2.72 15.71 -26.14
CA ASP A 371 -1.76 16.36 -27.04
C ASP A 371 -1.81 15.72 -28.44
N ALA A 372 -2.99 15.78 -29.06
CA ALA A 372 -3.20 15.33 -30.44
C ALA A 372 -4.08 16.34 -31.18
N SER A 373 -4.08 16.34 -32.51
CA SER A 373 -4.86 17.30 -33.30
C SER A 373 -6.32 17.42 -32.79
N GLU A 374 -6.81 18.65 -32.66
CA GLU A 374 -8.13 19.00 -32.12
C GLU A 374 -8.36 18.69 -30.63
N LYS A 375 -7.35 18.22 -29.89
CA LYS A 375 -7.45 17.94 -28.46
C LYS A 375 -7.05 19.13 -27.59
N PRO A 376 -7.54 19.19 -26.33
CA PRO A 376 -7.36 20.36 -25.48
C PRO A 376 -5.91 20.74 -25.22
N PHE A 377 -4.96 19.82 -25.19
CA PHE A 377 -3.56 20.09 -24.89
C PHE A 377 -2.66 20.05 -26.11
N TYR A 378 -3.21 19.99 -27.32
CA TYR A 378 -2.43 20.02 -28.54
C TYR A 378 -1.61 21.31 -28.64
N ASP A 379 -0.29 21.16 -28.59
CA ASP A 379 0.66 22.25 -28.73
C ASP A 379 1.97 21.73 -29.36
N PRO A 380 2.06 21.76 -30.70
CA PRO A 380 3.24 21.26 -31.41
C PRO A 380 4.50 22.09 -31.14
N GLU A 381 4.38 23.34 -30.67
CA GLU A 381 5.53 24.16 -30.29
C GLU A 381 6.14 23.67 -28.97
N ALA A 382 5.30 23.43 -27.96
CA ALA A 382 5.74 22.86 -26.69
C ALA A 382 6.34 21.46 -26.87
N THR A 383 5.65 20.60 -27.63
CA THR A 383 6.13 19.24 -27.92
C THR A 383 7.42 19.27 -28.74
N GLY A 384 7.49 20.08 -29.81
CA GLY A 384 8.71 20.24 -30.60
C GLY A 384 9.89 20.75 -29.77
N THR A 385 9.66 21.70 -28.86
CA THR A 385 10.70 22.20 -27.95
C THR A 385 11.22 21.11 -27.03
N LEU A 386 10.33 20.32 -26.40
CA LEU A 386 10.72 19.22 -25.53
C LEU A 386 11.64 18.23 -26.25
N LEU A 387 11.25 17.80 -27.46
CA LEU A 387 11.99 16.80 -28.22
C LEU A 387 13.35 17.33 -28.66
N ASN A 388 13.39 18.56 -29.17
CA ASN A 388 14.62 19.20 -29.64
C ASN A 388 15.61 19.42 -28.49
N GLU A 389 15.13 19.84 -27.31
CA GLU A 389 15.99 20.02 -26.13
C GLU A 389 16.55 18.69 -25.63
N LEU A 390 15.76 17.61 -25.59
CA LEU A 390 16.25 16.28 -25.24
C LEU A 390 17.32 15.79 -26.21
N GLN A 391 17.10 15.96 -27.53
CA GLN A 391 18.10 15.63 -28.55
C GLN A 391 19.38 16.45 -28.42
N ARG A 392 19.29 17.71 -27.99
CA ARG A 392 20.43 18.61 -27.83
C ARG A 392 21.22 18.36 -26.55
N LEU A 393 20.54 18.06 -25.44
CA LEU A 393 21.12 17.98 -24.10
C LEU A 393 21.64 16.58 -23.76
N ILE A 394 21.05 15.52 -24.31
CA ILE A 394 21.50 14.15 -24.06
C ILE A 394 22.77 13.88 -24.86
N GLN A 395 23.82 13.46 -24.16
CA GLN A 395 25.09 13.07 -24.76
C GLN A 395 24.96 11.66 -25.35
N ILE A 396 24.98 11.58 -26.67
CA ILE A 396 24.88 10.31 -27.40
C ILE A 396 26.20 9.54 -27.26
N SER A 397 26.10 8.26 -26.93
CA SER A 397 27.21 7.33 -26.82
C SER A 397 26.78 5.95 -27.36
N GLU A 398 27.67 4.96 -27.33
CA GLU A 398 27.30 3.57 -27.68
C GLU A 398 26.19 3.03 -26.76
N ASP A 399 26.20 3.44 -25.49
CA ASP A 399 25.24 3.01 -24.48
C ASP A 399 24.01 3.93 -24.37
N CYS A 400 24.03 5.15 -24.91
CA CYS A 400 22.92 6.09 -24.82
C CYS A 400 22.51 6.61 -26.20
N GLN A 401 21.30 6.26 -26.65
CA GLN A 401 20.76 6.65 -27.95
C GLN A 401 19.48 7.48 -27.80
N VAL A 402 19.27 8.43 -28.72
CA VAL A 402 18.01 9.18 -28.84
C VAL A 402 17.42 8.95 -30.22
N LYS A 403 16.23 8.37 -30.27
CA LYS A 403 15.52 8.01 -31.51
C LYS A 403 14.20 8.79 -31.60
N ALA A 404 14.04 9.57 -32.66
CA ALA A 404 12.81 10.29 -32.95
C ALA A 404 11.96 9.53 -33.97
N TYR A 405 10.66 9.45 -33.71
CA TYR A 405 9.72 8.69 -34.54
C TYR A 405 8.56 9.58 -35.01
N PRO A 406 8.13 9.47 -36.29
CA PRO A 406 7.09 10.31 -36.89
C PRO A 406 5.66 9.86 -36.49
N TYR A 407 5.50 9.49 -35.23
CA TYR A 407 4.30 8.91 -34.65
C TYR A 407 3.84 9.71 -33.43
N HIS A 408 2.57 9.56 -33.10
CA HIS A 408 2.02 9.96 -31.80
C HIS A 408 2.32 8.86 -30.78
N ILE A 409 2.47 9.19 -29.49
CA ILE A 409 2.84 8.20 -28.46
C ILE A 409 1.91 6.98 -28.42
N ASN A 410 0.62 7.18 -28.72
CA ASN A 410 -0.42 6.15 -28.70
C ASN A 410 -0.61 5.44 -30.05
N ASP A 411 0.19 5.75 -31.06
CA ASP A 411 0.17 4.98 -32.32
C ASP A 411 0.79 3.59 -32.06
N PRO A 412 0.18 2.49 -32.55
CA PRO A 412 0.72 1.14 -32.38
C PRO A 412 2.16 0.97 -32.89
N GLU A 413 2.55 1.71 -33.92
CA GLU A 413 3.89 1.75 -34.48
C GLU A 413 4.92 2.30 -33.48
N PHE A 414 4.55 3.30 -32.69
CA PHE A 414 5.40 3.83 -31.63
C PHE A 414 5.58 2.81 -30.49
N ALA A 415 4.49 2.17 -30.07
CA ALA A 415 4.54 1.10 -29.08
C ALA A 415 5.43 -0.08 -29.54
N LYS A 416 5.37 -0.43 -30.83
CA LYS A 416 6.26 -1.43 -31.44
C LYS A 416 7.73 -0.98 -31.39
N ALA A 417 8.00 0.27 -31.75
CA ALA A 417 9.36 0.83 -31.73
C ALA A 417 9.99 0.87 -30.33
N LEU A 418 9.17 1.12 -29.29
CA LEU A 418 9.61 1.03 -27.89
C LEU A 418 10.08 -0.37 -27.52
N VAL A 419 9.29 -1.40 -27.86
CA VAL A 419 9.63 -2.80 -27.58
C VAL A 419 10.84 -3.22 -28.40
N GLU A 420 10.92 -2.87 -29.68
CA GLU A 420 12.09 -3.18 -30.52
C GLU A 420 13.36 -2.55 -29.94
N SER A 421 13.29 -1.29 -29.52
CA SER A 421 14.42 -0.62 -28.87
C SER A 421 14.82 -1.29 -27.55
N PHE A 422 13.85 -1.79 -26.78
CA PHE A 422 14.12 -2.55 -25.55
C PHE A 422 14.82 -3.88 -25.85
N MET A 423 14.33 -4.63 -26.84
CA MET A 423 14.92 -5.90 -27.26
C MET A 423 16.32 -5.74 -27.86
N GLU A 424 16.64 -4.59 -28.46
CA GLU A 424 17.99 -4.28 -28.94
C GLU A 424 19.01 -4.13 -27.79
N ILE A 425 18.60 -3.49 -26.69
CA ILE A 425 19.49 -3.26 -25.54
C ILE A 425 19.50 -4.41 -24.53
N CYS A 426 18.45 -5.22 -24.50
CA CYS A 426 18.41 -6.48 -23.77
C CYS A 426 19.22 -7.54 -24.53
N SER A 427 20.38 -7.94 -24.01
CA SER A 427 21.22 -8.99 -24.59
C SER A 427 20.43 -10.27 -24.92
N LYS A 428 20.62 -10.82 -26.13
CA LYS A 428 20.00 -12.04 -26.68
C LYS A 428 20.30 -13.36 -25.95
N ASN A 429 20.59 -13.37 -24.65
CA ASN A 429 20.76 -14.59 -23.87
C ASN A 429 19.83 -14.59 -22.65
N PRO A 430 18.61 -15.14 -22.75
CA PRO A 430 17.78 -15.48 -21.59
C PRO A 430 18.38 -16.60 -20.72
N THR A 431 19.53 -17.18 -21.11
CA THR A 431 20.09 -18.39 -20.50
C THR A 431 21.46 -18.20 -19.85
N ASP A 432 22.05 -17.01 -19.85
CA ASP A 432 23.44 -16.83 -19.41
C ASP A 432 23.65 -15.55 -18.58
N SER A 433 22.79 -15.34 -17.58
CA SER A 433 23.15 -14.51 -16.43
C SER A 433 23.34 -15.43 -15.23
N SER A 434 24.58 -15.58 -14.80
CA SER A 434 24.94 -16.00 -13.45
C SER A 434 24.17 -15.14 -12.44
N LEU A 435 23.02 -15.64 -12.01
CA LEU A 435 22.30 -15.11 -10.85
C LEU A 435 23.27 -15.14 -9.66
N PRO A 436 23.35 -14.09 -8.83
CA PRO A 436 24.01 -14.20 -7.54
C PRO A 436 23.32 -15.33 -6.76
N GLN A 437 24.01 -16.46 -6.62
CA GLN A 437 23.56 -17.54 -5.74
C GLN A 437 23.47 -16.97 -4.32
N VAL A 438 22.25 -16.85 -3.81
CA VAL A 438 22.04 -16.79 -2.36
C VAL A 438 22.47 -18.14 -1.82
N ALA A 439 23.47 -18.13 -0.93
CA ALA A 439 24.20 -19.28 -0.42
C ALA A 439 23.28 -20.49 -0.11
N SER A 440 23.51 -21.59 -0.84
CA SER A 440 22.92 -22.90 -0.54
C SER A 440 23.95 -23.76 0.18
N CYS A 441 23.64 -24.16 1.42
CA CYS A 441 24.32 -25.23 2.14
C CYS A 441 23.61 -26.55 1.77
N GLU A 442 24.38 -27.55 1.36
CA GLU A 442 23.91 -28.86 0.90
C GLU A 442 23.31 -29.69 2.06
N SER A 443 22.26 -30.48 1.78
CA SER A 443 21.83 -31.54 2.68
C SER A 443 21.41 -32.80 1.92
N SER A 444 21.85 -33.93 2.47
CA SER A 444 21.60 -35.30 2.03
C SER A 444 20.12 -35.71 2.10
N GLN A 445 19.73 -36.50 1.12
CA GLN A 445 18.43 -37.13 0.89
C GLN A 445 18.07 -38.10 2.03
N ASP A 446 16.80 -38.18 2.44
CA ASP A 446 15.89 -39.26 1.99
C ASP A 446 14.55 -39.33 2.75
N LEU A 447 13.56 -39.88 2.03
CA LEU A 447 12.31 -40.56 2.44
C LEU A 447 11.00 -39.77 2.60
N GLN A 448 10.15 -40.00 1.60
CA GLN A 448 8.72 -39.76 1.49
C GLN A 448 7.88 -40.65 2.43
N LYS A 449 6.73 -40.13 2.90
CA LYS A 449 5.40 -40.77 2.74
C LYS A 449 4.29 -39.86 3.29
N GLY A 450 3.23 -39.68 2.50
CA GLY A 450 2.09 -38.82 2.81
C GLY A 450 1.01 -39.46 3.67
N HIS A 451 0.04 -38.65 4.13
CA HIS A 451 -1.28 -39.09 4.57
C HIS A 451 -2.31 -37.95 4.51
N ASP A 452 -3.51 -38.31 4.05
CA ASP A 452 -4.75 -37.53 3.95
C ASP A 452 -5.31 -37.07 5.32
N TYR A 453 -5.97 -35.90 5.33
CA TYR A 453 -6.75 -35.42 6.48
C TYR A 453 -8.22 -35.16 6.09
N SER A 454 -9.14 -35.78 6.85
CA SER A 454 -10.58 -35.50 6.83
C SER A 454 -10.92 -34.32 7.75
N MET A 455 -11.73 -33.37 7.28
CA MET A 455 -12.28 -32.27 8.07
C MET A 455 -13.44 -32.72 8.97
N ASN A 456 -13.39 -32.37 10.25
CA ASN A 456 -14.56 -32.31 11.14
C ASN A 456 -14.75 -30.87 11.61
N SER A 457 -15.91 -30.29 11.29
CA SER A 457 -16.33 -28.95 11.70
C SER A 457 -17.07 -29.01 13.04
N SER A 458 -16.57 -28.34 14.07
CA SER A 458 -17.32 -28.05 15.29
C SER A 458 -17.74 -26.58 15.32
N SER A 459 -19.06 -26.36 15.42
CA SER A 459 -19.77 -25.08 15.42
C SER A 459 -19.51 -24.21 16.66
N SER A 460 -19.21 -22.93 16.46
CA SER A 460 -19.27 -21.88 17.48
C SER A 460 -20.67 -21.27 17.53
N GLY A 461 -21.28 -21.20 18.72
CA GLY A 461 -22.69 -20.85 18.92
C GLY A 461 -23.05 -19.39 18.62
N THR A 462 -24.10 -19.20 17.82
CA THR A 462 -24.74 -17.90 17.57
C THR A 462 -25.79 -17.63 18.65
N LEU A 463 -25.67 -16.50 19.37
CA LEU A 463 -26.70 -16.03 20.30
C LEU A 463 -27.99 -15.73 19.50
N THR A 464 -29.06 -16.47 19.76
CA THR A 464 -30.37 -16.29 19.11
C THR A 464 -31.32 -15.58 20.07
N TYR A 465 -31.72 -14.35 19.75
CA TYR A 465 -32.77 -13.64 20.48
C TYR A 465 -34.14 -14.03 19.91
N SER A 466 -35.05 -14.46 20.78
CA SER A 466 -36.45 -14.73 20.43
C SER A 466 -37.30 -13.49 20.69
N PRO A 467 -38.36 -13.21 19.92
CA PRO A 467 -39.30 -12.12 20.21
C PRO A 467 -39.90 -12.17 21.62
N SER A 468 -39.94 -13.35 22.25
CA SER A 468 -40.32 -13.55 23.66
C SER A 468 -39.37 -12.92 24.68
N ASN A 469 -38.20 -12.43 24.25
CA ASN A 469 -37.19 -11.81 25.11
C ASN A 469 -37.48 -10.31 25.39
N PHE A 470 -38.60 -9.78 24.91
CA PHE A 470 -39.01 -8.38 25.07
C PHE A 470 -40.37 -8.26 25.79
N PRO A 471 -40.41 -8.43 27.12
CA PRO A 471 -41.66 -8.48 27.90
C PRO A 471 -42.46 -7.16 27.87
N ASP A 472 -41.80 -6.03 27.63
CA ASP A 472 -42.42 -4.70 27.61
C ASP A 472 -42.97 -4.30 26.21
N ALA A 473 -42.83 -5.16 25.21
CA ALA A 473 -43.28 -4.86 23.85
C ALA A 473 -44.81 -5.01 23.71
N ARG A 474 -45.45 -4.07 23.01
CA ARG A 474 -46.89 -4.14 22.70
C ARG A 474 -47.21 -5.46 21.96
N PRO A 475 -48.29 -6.20 22.33
CA PRO A 475 -48.64 -7.47 21.71
C PRO A 475 -48.79 -7.40 20.18
N GLU A 476 -49.37 -6.32 19.67
CA GLU A 476 -49.51 -6.05 18.23
C GLU A 476 -48.16 -5.94 17.52
N THR A 477 -47.17 -5.31 18.16
CA THR A 477 -45.80 -5.20 17.65
C THR A 477 -45.14 -6.57 17.59
N LEU A 478 -45.28 -7.39 18.64
CA LEU A 478 -44.71 -8.74 18.68
C LEU A 478 -45.30 -9.63 17.59
N GLN A 479 -46.62 -9.58 17.37
CA GLN A 479 -47.29 -10.33 16.31
C GLN A 479 -46.81 -9.90 14.92
N ARG A 480 -46.65 -8.59 14.69
CA ARG A 480 -46.13 -8.05 13.43
C ARG A 480 -44.68 -8.50 13.20
N THR A 481 -43.82 -8.40 14.21
CA THR A 481 -42.42 -8.84 14.14
C THR A 481 -42.32 -10.33 13.81
N GLN A 482 -43.16 -11.18 14.42
CA GLN A 482 -43.21 -12.60 14.09
C GLN A 482 -43.61 -12.84 12.63
N GLY A 483 -44.59 -12.11 12.12
CA GLY A 483 -45.00 -12.19 10.71
C GLY A 483 -43.87 -11.80 9.75
N ILE A 484 -43.14 -10.71 10.03
CA ILE A 484 -42.00 -10.24 9.23
C ILE A 484 -40.86 -11.27 9.26
N LEU A 485 -40.52 -11.78 10.44
CA LEU A 485 -39.47 -12.81 10.58
C LEU A 485 -39.83 -14.09 9.83
N GLN A 486 -41.10 -14.48 9.82
CA GLN A 486 -41.54 -15.64 9.04
C GLN A 486 -41.38 -15.39 7.53
N GLN A 487 -41.77 -14.22 7.03
CA GLN A 487 -41.59 -13.85 5.62
C GLN A 487 -40.12 -13.89 5.18
N LEU A 488 -39.21 -13.36 6.01
CA LEU A 488 -37.77 -13.40 5.75
C LEU A 488 -37.23 -14.84 5.75
N ARG A 489 -37.65 -15.66 6.72
CA ARG A 489 -37.28 -17.10 6.75
C ARG A 489 -37.80 -17.85 5.53
N ASP A 490 -38.99 -17.51 5.04
CA ASP A 490 -39.58 -18.11 3.84
C ASP A 490 -38.83 -17.68 2.56
N GLN A 491 -38.29 -16.46 2.51
CA GLN A 491 -37.42 -16.03 1.40
C GLN A 491 -36.09 -16.80 1.43
N ILE A 492 -35.47 -16.93 2.62
CA ILE A 492 -34.23 -17.70 2.80
C ILE A 492 -34.43 -19.16 2.36
N SER A 493 -35.53 -19.81 2.78
CA SER A 493 -35.79 -21.21 2.43
C SER A 493 -36.04 -21.42 0.93
N LYS A 494 -36.49 -20.39 0.22
CA LYS A 494 -36.64 -20.36 -1.25
C LYS A 494 -35.36 -19.99 -1.99
N GLY A 495 -34.25 -19.74 -1.28
CA GLY A 495 -32.98 -19.31 -1.88
C GLY A 495 -33.01 -17.89 -2.44
N LEU A 496 -33.97 -17.06 -2.02
CA LEU A 496 -34.06 -15.66 -2.45
C LEU A 496 -33.21 -14.78 -1.53
N THR A 497 -32.50 -13.81 -2.11
CA THR A 497 -31.69 -12.84 -1.36
C THR A 497 -32.59 -11.83 -0.65
N ILE A 498 -32.31 -11.57 0.63
CA ILE A 498 -32.91 -10.46 1.39
C ILE A 498 -32.10 -9.20 1.15
N VAL A 499 -32.72 -8.13 0.67
CA VAL A 499 -32.07 -6.85 0.40
C VAL A 499 -32.43 -5.83 1.47
N GLY A 500 -31.43 -5.40 2.25
CA GLY A 500 -31.56 -4.27 3.17
C GLY A 500 -30.94 -2.99 2.60
N ALA A 501 -31.67 -1.88 2.61
CA ALA A 501 -31.18 -0.57 2.17
C ALA A 501 -31.17 0.44 3.32
N GLY A 502 -30.17 1.32 3.32
CA GLY A 502 -29.92 2.25 4.42
C GLY A 502 -30.54 3.62 4.21
N ALA A 503 -31.58 3.96 4.95
CA ALA A 503 -32.23 5.26 4.85
C ALA A 503 -31.69 6.28 5.88
N GLY A 504 -31.31 7.46 5.41
CA GLY A 504 -30.99 8.60 6.29
C GLY A 504 -32.17 9.56 6.51
N THR A 505 -33.16 9.54 5.61
CA THR A 505 -34.31 10.46 5.58
C THR A 505 -35.59 9.73 5.18
N GLY A 506 -36.75 10.35 5.43
CA GLY A 506 -38.05 9.88 4.95
C GLY A 506 -38.14 9.72 3.42
N ILE A 507 -37.49 10.61 2.67
CA ILE A 507 -37.50 10.56 1.20
C ILE A 507 -36.64 9.40 0.67
N SER A 508 -35.49 9.12 1.28
CA SER A 508 -34.66 7.95 0.95
C SER A 508 -35.44 6.65 1.20
N ALA A 509 -36.05 6.51 2.36
CA ALA A 509 -36.88 5.36 2.71
C ALA A 509 -38.02 5.12 1.71
N LYS A 510 -38.67 6.20 1.24
CA LYS A 510 -39.75 6.12 0.24
C LYS A 510 -39.27 5.62 -1.13
N PHE A 511 -38.08 6.05 -1.57
CA PHE A 511 -37.50 5.55 -2.83
C PHE A 511 -36.98 4.13 -2.69
N GLU A 512 -36.42 3.76 -1.54
CA GLU A 512 -35.99 2.40 -1.23
C GLU A 512 -37.18 1.43 -1.24
N GLU A 513 -38.30 1.81 -0.63
CA GLU A 513 -39.55 1.05 -0.67
C GLU A 513 -40.06 0.88 -2.12
N ALA A 514 -40.09 1.96 -2.90
CA ALA A 514 -40.46 1.89 -4.32
C ALA A 514 -39.51 1.01 -5.15
N GLY A 515 -38.25 0.91 -4.73
CA GLY A 515 -37.23 0.02 -5.30
C GLY A 515 -37.38 -1.46 -4.89
N GLY A 516 -38.33 -1.78 -4.01
CA GLY A 516 -38.67 -3.17 -3.66
C GLY A 516 -37.78 -3.80 -2.58
N VAL A 517 -37.03 -3.02 -1.80
CA VAL A 517 -36.14 -3.55 -0.74
C VAL A 517 -36.92 -4.30 0.34
N ASP A 518 -36.34 -5.39 0.87
CA ASP A 518 -36.95 -6.23 1.91
C ASP A 518 -36.86 -5.61 3.30
N LEU A 519 -35.84 -4.78 3.55
CA LEU A 519 -35.62 -4.11 4.83
C LEU A 519 -35.16 -2.67 4.61
N ILE A 520 -35.73 -1.74 5.36
CA ILE A 520 -35.16 -0.40 5.52
C ILE A 520 -34.37 -0.38 6.81
N VAL A 521 -33.10 0.02 6.70
CA VAL A 521 -32.12 0.02 7.77
C VAL A 521 -31.83 1.46 8.16
N LEU A 522 -32.06 1.79 9.43
CA LEU A 522 -31.71 3.08 9.99
C LEU A 522 -30.46 2.92 10.85
N TYR A 523 -29.51 3.83 10.67
CA TYR A 523 -28.31 3.90 11.47
C TYR A 523 -28.01 5.35 11.84
N ASN A 524 -27.51 5.56 13.05
CA ASN A 524 -27.28 6.89 13.63
C ASN A 524 -26.36 7.78 12.78
N SER A 525 -25.42 7.19 12.03
CA SER A 525 -24.53 7.95 11.12
C SER A 525 -25.30 8.71 10.02
N GLY A 526 -26.54 8.32 9.71
CA GLY A 526 -27.44 9.08 8.83
C GLY A 526 -27.73 10.48 9.37
N ARG A 527 -28.00 10.64 10.68
CA ARG A 527 -28.25 11.94 11.33
C ARG A 527 -27.08 12.89 11.14
N PHE A 528 -25.88 12.38 11.37
CA PHE A 528 -24.66 13.17 11.29
C PHE A 528 -24.32 13.59 9.86
N ARG A 529 -24.55 12.71 8.87
CA ARG A 529 -24.37 13.07 7.44
C ARG A 529 -25.30 14.18 7.00
N MET A 530 -26.57 14.13 7.42
CA MET A 530 -27.51 15.22 7.13
C MET A 530 -27.09 16.56 7.75
N ALA A 531 -26.38 16.51 8.89
CA ALA A 531 -25.81 17.69 9.55
C ALA A 531 -24.44 18.12 8.97
N GLY A 532 -24.01 17.58 7.82
CA GLY A 532 -22.74 17.93 7.18
C GLY A 532 -21.50 17.34 7.86
N ARG A 533 -21.67 16.30 8.69
CA ARG A 533 -20.55 15.60 9.35
C ARG A 533 -20.22 14.29 8.64
N GLY A 534 -18.96 13.85 8.74
CA GLY A 534 -18.54 12.56 8.22
C GLY A 534 -19.20 11.38 8.96
N SER A 535 -19.32 10.23 8.29
CA SER A 535 -19.98 9.03 8.84
C SER A 535 -19.35 8.52 10.15
N LEU A 536 -18.07 8.80 10.37
CA LEU A 536 -17.36 8.47 11.62
C LEU A 536 -17.94 9.17 12.85
N ALA A 537 -18.68 10.26 12.68
CA ALA A 537 -19.37 10.92 13.80
C ALA A 537 -20.41 10.01 14.48
N GLY A 538 -20.98 9.03 13.75
CA GLY A 538 -21.86 8.02 14.35
C GLY A 538 -21.14 7.03 15.29
N LEU A 539 -19.81 6.99 15.26
CA LEU A 539 -18.99 6.14 16.15
C LEU A 539 -18.41 6.91 17.34
N LEU A 540 -18.59 8.23 17.38
CA LEU A 540 -18.10 9.08 18.45
C LEU A 540 -19.15 9.19 19.57
N PRO A 541 -18.75 9.40 20.84
CA PRO A 541 -19.64 9.42 22.00
C PRO A 541 -20.41 10.76 22.11
N PHE A 542 -20.99 11.22 21.00
CA PHE A 542 -21.78 12.46 20.97
C PHE A 542 -23.17 12.27 21.56
N ALA A 543 -23.74 11.06 21.46
CA ALA A 543 -25.06 10.71 21.95
C ALA A 543 -25.26 9.19 21.93
N ASP A 544 -26.32 8.73 22.58
CA ASP A 544 -26.77 7.33 22.51
C ASP A 544 -27.23 6.99 21.08
N ALA A 545 -26.54 6.05 20.45
CA ALA A 545 -26.81 5.62 19.09
C ALA A 545 -28.23 5.04 18.94
N ASN A 546 -28.73 4.30 19.93
CA ASN A 546 -30.05 3.70 19.90
C ASN A 546 -31.14 4.76 20.03
N ALA A 547 -30.93 5.74 20.92
CA ALA A 547 -31.82 6.87 21.06
C ALA A 547 -31.92 7.68 19.75
N ILE A 548 -30.78 7.94 19.09
CA ILE A 548 -30.75 8.62 17.79
C ILE A 548 -31.51 7.81 16.73
N VAL A 549 -31.27 6.50 16.63
CA VAL A 549 -31.97 5.66 15.64
C VAL A 549 -33.48 5.63 15.91
N LEU A 550 -33.91 5.57 17.17
CA LEU A 550 -35.32 5.65 17.56
C LEU A 550 -35.95 7.02 17.20
N GLU A 551 -35.24 8.12 17.44
CA GLU A 551 -35.68 9.46 17.06
C GLU A 551 -35.82 9.58 15.53
N MET A 552 -34.79 9.16 14.80
CA MET A 552 -34.80 9.13 13.34
C MET A 552 -35.93 8.26 12.79
N ALA A 553 -36.21 7.11 13.40
CA ALA A 553 -37.32 6.25 12.99
C ALA A 553 -38.65 7.00 13.05
N ASN A 554 -38.91 7.79 14.09
CA ASN A 554 -40.13 8.59 14.20
C ASN A 554 -40.25 9.67 13.10
N GLU A 555 -39.14 10.15 12.53
CA GLU A 555 -39.13 11.10 11.42
C GLU A 555 -39.28 10.42 10.05
N VAL A 556 -38.67 9.23 9.89
CA VAL A 556 -38.57 8.52 8.61
C VAL A 556 -39.83 7.67 8.32
N LEU A 557 -40.37 7.01 9.35
CA LEU A 557 -41.50 6.09 9.22
C LEU A 557 -42.79 6.73 8.67
N PRO A 558 -43.19 7.96 9.08
CA PRO A 558 -44.43 8.57 8.58
C PRO A 558 -44.40 8.94 7.09
N VAL A 559 -43.21 9.04 6.50
CA VAL A 559 -43.01 9.50 5.11
C VAL A 559 -42.99 8.32 4.11
N SER A 560 -42.55 7.14 4.56
CA SER A 560 -42.57 5.90 3.77
C SER A 560 -43.97 5.28 3.74
N CYS A 561 -44.66 5.20 4.89
CA CYS A 561 -45.98 4.58 4.93
C CYS A 561 -47.09 5.57 4.49
N GLY A 562 -47.51 5.52 3.22
CA GLY A 562 -48.71 6.22 2.75
C GLY A 562 -49.95 5.83 3.57
N LYS A 563 -50.80 6.81 3.93
CA LYS A 563 -52.06 6.62 4.68
C LYS A 563 -52.80 5.36 4.18
N GLY A 564 -52.81 4.30 4.99
CA GLY A 564 -53.55 3.06 4.72
C GLY A 564 -52.72 1.81 4.38
N SER A 565 -51.39 1.89 4.26
CA SER A 565 -50.54 0.73 3.94
C SER A 565 -49.71 0.30 5.15
N ALA A 566 -49.97 -0.89 5.68
CA ALA A 566 -49.23 -1.45 6.81
C ALA A 566 -47.77 -1.79 6.40
N CYS A 567 -46.81 -0.93 6.75
CA CYS A 567 -45.37 -1.11 6.50
C CYS A 567 -44.79 -2.45 7.04
N SER A 568 -44.81 -3.52 6.27
CA SER A 568 -44.51 -4.88 6.73
C SER A 568 -43.01 -5.25 6.76
N ARG A 569 -42.08 -4.30 7.00
CA ARG A 569 -40.63 -4.56 6.76
C ARG A 569 -39.71 -3.73 7.66
N TRP A 570 -39.47 -4.13 8.90
CA TRP A 570 -38.51 -3.44 9.78
C TRP A 570 -37.77 -4.40 10.71
N SER A 571 -36.44 -4.28 10.74
CA SER A 571 -35.56 -4.84 11.77
C SER A 571 -34.54 -3.77 12.19
N MET A 572 -34.52 -3.42 13.47
CA MET A 572 -33.39 -2.71 14.08
C MET A 572 -32.28 -3.72 14.35
N TRP A 573 -31.11 -3.50 13.79
CA TRP A 573 -29.91 -4.27 14.11
C TRP A 573 -29.06 -3.47 15.11
N ASN A 574 -28.76 -4.10 16.25
CA ASN A 574 -27.70 -3.68 17.19
C ASN A 574 -26.38 -4.33 16.80
#